data_AF-A0A7J3B7Z1-F1
#
_entry.id   AF-A0A7J3B7Z1-F1
#
_cell.length_a   1.000
_cell.length_b   1.000
_cell.length_c   1.000
_cell.angle_alpha   90.00
_cell.angle_beta   90.00
_cell.angle_gamma   90.00
#
_symmetry.space_group_name_H-M   'P 1'
#
loop_
_entity.id
_entity.type
_entity.pdbx_description
1 polymer ?
#
loop_
_entity_poly.entity_id
_entity_poly.type
_entity_poly.pdbx_seq_one_letter_code
_entity_poly.pdbx_strand_id
1 'polypeptide(L)'
;MKRTIWETYFDDSVSRKMGRRVRKGFPRESLIEILRSLGLDFTVSEGRYPRQPYRVVKKIEVEYDGSKEELIKKIVESAFRKD
;
A
#
# COMPACT_ATOMS: atom_id res chain seq x y z
N MET A 1 -3.31 6.82 -14.86
CA MET A 1 -3.32 5.35 -15.11
C MET A 1 -3.60 4.62 -13.81
N LYS A 2 -4.34 3.50 -13.82
CA LYS A 2 -4.59 2.72 -12.59
C LYS A 2 -3.37 1.93 -12.14
N ARG A 3 -2.97 2.11 -10.87
CA ARG A 3 -1.92 1.34 -10.20
C ARG A 3 -2.52 0.53 -9.06
N THR A 4 -2.38 -0.80 -9.14
CA THR A 4 -2.77 -1.69 -8.05
C THR A 4 -1.67 -1.81 -7.00
N ILE A 5 -1.99 -1.45 -5.77
CA ILE A 5 -1.22 -1.76 -4.56
C ILE A 5 -2.01 -2.71 -3.65
N TRP A 6 -1.29 -3.52 -2.91
CA TRP A 6 -1.88 -4.46 -1.96
C TRP A 6 -1.51 -4.03 -0.55
N GLU A 7 -2.45 -4.16 0.38
CA GLU A 7 -2.21 -3.90 1.80
C GLU A 7 -1.01 -4.69 2.34
N THR A 8 -0.82 -5.91 1.84
CA THR A 8 0.33 -6.78 2.13
C THR A 8 1.69 -6.11 1.90
N TYR A 9 1.78 -5.14 0.98
CA TYR A 9 3.03 -4.42 0.72
C TYR A 9 3.52 -3.65 1.94
N PHE A 10 2.59 -3.27 2.83
CA PHE A 10 2.77 -2.44 4.00
C PHE A 10 2.63 -3.22 5.33
N ASP A 11 2.50 -4.55 5.25
CA ASP A 11 2.27 -5.41 6.42
C ASP A 11 3.60 -5.89 7.03
N ASP A 12 3.90 -5.41 8.25
CA ASP A 12 5.11 -5.75 8.99
C ASP A 12 5.21 -7.22 9.43
N SER A 13 4.05 -7.88 9.59
CA SER A 13 3.96 -9.30 9.90
C SER A 13 4.37 -10.19 8.71
N VAL A 14 4.42 -9.61 7.50
CA VAL A 14 4.75 -10.32 6.26
C VAL A 14 6.23 -10.11 5.90
N SER A 15 6.90 -11.17 5.46
CA SER A 15 8.28 -11.08 4.98
C SER A 15 8.36 -10.45 3.58
N ARG A 16 9.54 -9.97 3.16
CA ARG A 16 9.72 -9.45 1.79
C ARG A 16 9.40 -10.50 0.73
N LYS A 17 9.79 -11.77 0.97
CA LYS A 17 9.47 -12.91 0.09
C LYS A 17 7.95 -13.08 -0.05
N MET A 18 7.20 -12.88 1.03
CA MET A 18 5.75 -13.07 1.07
C MET A 18 4.93 -11.83 0.64
N GLY A 19 5.56 -10.71 0.31
CA GLY A 19 4.90 -9.58 -0.33
C GLY A 19 5.22 -8.20 0.26
N ARG A 20 5.83 -8.11 1.45
CA ARG A 20 6.17 -6.81 2.03
C ARG A 20 7.18 -6.07 1.14
N ARG A 21 6.88 -4.82 0.80
CA ARG A 21 7.75 -3.96 -0.03
C ARG A 21 8.46 -2.89 0.78
N VAL A 22 7.85 -2.47 1.88
CA VAL A 22 8.39 -1.43 2.77
C VAL A 22 9.27 -2.01 3.90
N ARG A 23 9.99 -1.13 4.59
CA ARG A 23 10.71 -1.48 5.83
C ARG A 23 9.70 -1.72 6.95
N LYS A 24 10.11 -2.46 7.98
CA LYS A 24 9.31 -2.61 9.19
C LYS A 24 9.10 -1.25 9.89
N GLY A 25 8.02 -1.12 10.62
CA GLY A 25 7.58 0.08 11.33
C GLY A 25 6.57 0.93 10.55
N PHE A 26 6.02 0.44 9.44
CA PHE A 26 5.02 1.21 8.69
C PHE A 26 3.66 1.11 9.40
N PRO A 27 2.96 2.23 9.66
CA PRO A 27 1.64 2.22 10.29
C PRO A 27 0.57 1.77 9.27
N ARG A 28 0.47 0.46 9.03
CA ARG A 28 -0.45 -0.13 8.05
C ARG A 28 -1.88 0.35 8.21
N GLU A 29 -2.34 0.50 9.46
CA GLU A 29 -3.72 0.90 9.78
C GLU A 29 -4.05 2.30 9.20
N SER A 30 -3.05 3.18 9.09
CA SER A 30 -3.18 4.51 8.51
C SER A 30 -3.04 4.56 6.99
N LEU A 31 -2.86 3.44 6.29
CA LEU A 31 -2.62 3.43 4.83
C LEU A 31 -3.70 4.20 4.05
N ILE A 32 -4.96 4.02 4.41
CA ILE A 32 -6.08 4.70 3.72
C ILE A 32 -6.09 6.19 4.05
N GLU A 33 -5.75 6.57 5.28
CA GLU A 33 -5.65 7.98 5.69
C GLU A 33 -4.50 8.68 4.97
N ILE A 34 -3.36 8.01 4.84
CA ILE A 34 -2.21 8.50 4.07
C ILE A 34 -2.57 8.69 2.59
N LEU A 35 -3.29 7.75 1.98
CA LEU A 35 -3.73 7.91 0.59
C LEU A 35 -4.67 9.12 0.42
N ARG A 36 -5.57 9.34 1.39
CA ARG A 36 -6.46 10.53 1.41
C ARG A 36 -5.68 11.82 1.60
N SER A 37 -4.70 11.87 2.52
CA SER A 37 -3.90 13.08 2.77
C SER A 37 -3.02 13.44 1.57
N LEU A 38 -2.62 12.45 0.77
CA LEU A 38 -1.92 12.66 -0.49
C LEU A 38 -2.81 13.18 -1.63
N GLY A 39 -4.13 13.31 -1.42
CA GLY A 39 -5.09 13.78 -2.42
C GLY A 39 -5.21 12.85 -3.63
N LEU A 40 -4.95 11.56 -3.44
CA LEU A 40 -5.02 10.57 -4.53
C LEU A 40 -6.47 10.07 -4.70
N ASP A 41 -6.89 9.87 -5.93
CA ASP A 41 -8.11 9.14 -6.24
C ASP A 41 -7.82 7.64 -6.21
N PHE A 42 -8.61 6.90 -5.42
CA PHE A 42 -8.45 5.45 -5.28
C PHE A 42 -9.74 4.74 -4.90
N THR A 43 -9.82 3.48 -5.28
CA THR A 43 -10.86 2.55 -4.83
C THR A 43 -10.26 1.46 -3.96
N VAL A 44 -11.04 1.00 -2.98
CA VAL A 44 -10.67 -0.11 -2.10
C VAL A 44 -11.64 -1.26 -2.33
N SER A 45 -11.09 -2.45 -2.51
CA SER A 45 -11.85 -3.69 -2.63
C SER A 45 -11.16 -4.78 -1.82
N GLU A 46 -11.88 -5.85 -1.53
CA GLU A 46 -11.28 -7.07 -0.99
C GLU A 46 -10.69 -7.91 -2.12
N GLY A 47 -9.57 -8.58 -1.83
CA GLY A 47 -8.95 -9.50 -2.77
C GLY A 47 -8.00 -10.46 -2.08
N ARG A 48 -7.54 -11.45 -2.83
CA ARG A 48 -6.56 -12.45 -2.39
C ARG A 48 -5.22 -12.16 -3.04
N TYR A 49 -4.21 -11.79 -2.25
CA TYR A 49 -2.88 -11.51 -2.77
C TYR A 49 -2.25 -12.83 -3.28
N PRO A 50 -1.68 -12.89 -4.50
CA PRO A 50 -1.24 -14.15 -5.11
C PRO A 50 -0.24 -14.98 -4.28
N ARG A 51 0.61 -14.32 -3.47
CA ARG A 51 1.55 -15.04 -2.59
C ARG A 51 0.92 -15.53 -1.28
N GLN A 52 -0.29 -15.09 -0.96
CA GLN A 52 -1.05 -15.45 0.24
C GLN A 52 -2.53 -15.67 -0.11
N PRO A 53 -2.87 -16.63 -1.00
CA PRO A 53 -4.23 -16.76 -1.54
C PRO A 53 -5.27 -17.16 -0.49
N TYR A 54 -4.83 -17.69 0.66
CA TYR A 54 -5.67 -18.02 1.80
C TYR A 54 -6.11 -16.80 2.62
N ARG A 55 -5.47 -15.63 2.42
CA ARG A 55 -5.75 -14.41 3.19
C ARG A 55 -6.52 -13.41 2.33
N VAL A 56 -7.64 -12.93 2.86
CA VAL A 56 -8.35 -11.77 2.31
C VAL A 56 -7.65 -10.51 2.81
N VAL A 57 -7.29 -9.63 1.88
CA VAL A 57 -6.59 -8.37 2.15
C VAL A 57 -7.18 -7.26 1.28
N LYS A 58 -6.90 -6.00 1.63
CA LYS A 58 -7.34 -4.87 0.80
C LYS A 58 -6.50 -4.80 -0.50
N LYS A 59 -7.19 -4.78 -1.63
CA LYS A 59 -6.68 -4.39 -2.95
C LYS A 59 -7.07 -2.94 -3.18
N ILE A 60 -6.08 -2.11 -3.48
CA ILE A 60 -6.27 -0.67 -3.65
C ILE A 60 -5.84 -0.32 -5.07
N GLU A 61 -6.75 0.29 -5.84
CA GLU A 61 -6.47 0.78 -7.18
C GLU A 61 -6.42 2.30 -7.13
N VAL A 62 -5.25 2.86 -7.42
CA VAL A 62 -4.97 4.29 -7.32
C VAL A 62 -4.80 4.87 -8.73
N GLU A 63 -5.44 5.99 -9.02
CA GLU A 63 -5.13 6.77 -10.23
C GLU A 63 -3.78 7.48 -10.03
N TYR A 64 -2.75 7.00 -10.72
CA TYR A 64 -1.39 7.52 -10.61
C TYR A 64 -0.58 7.29 -11.89
N ASP A 65 -0.07 8.37 -12.49
CA ASP A 65 0.65 8.28 -13.77
C ASP A 65 2.09 7.77 -13.61
N GLY A 66 2.72 8.05 -12.47
CA GLY A 66 4.05 7.54 -12.14
C GLY A 66 4.10 6.02 -11.96
N SER A 67 5.29 5.50 -11.69
CA SER A 67 5.51 4.08 -11.46
C SER A 67 4.93 3.62 -10.12
N LYS A 68 4.72 2.32 -9.99
CA LYS A 68 4.28 1.70 -8.72
C LYS A 68 5.30 1.88 -7.60
N GLU A 69 6.59 1.91 -7.93
CA GLU A 69 7.66 2.09 -6.95
C GLU A 69 7.65 3.52 -6.40
N GLU A 70 7.50 4.52 -7.28
CA GLU A 70 7.35 5.93 -6.88
C GLU A 70 6.13 6.14 -5.99
N LEU A 71 4.99 5.53 -6.33
CA LEU A 71 3.78 5.58 -5.50
C LEU A 71 4.03 5.01 -4.10
N ILE A 72 4.66 3.82 -3.99
CA ILE A 72 4.97 3.21 -2.70
C ILE A 72 5.92 4.10 -1.90
N LYS A 73 6.94 4.67 -2.55
CA LYS A 73 7.88 5.59 -1.91
C LYS A 73 7.16 6.83 -1.37
N LYS A 74 6.28 7.44 -2.17
CA LYS A 74 5.47 8.61 -1.76
C LYS A 74 4.58 8.32 -0.55
N ILE A 75 3.94 7.14 -0.51
CA ILE A 75 3.13 6.69 0.63
C ILE A 75 4.00 6.55 1.89
N VAL A 76 5.17 5.92 1.76
CA VAL A 76 6.11 5.75 2.88
C VAL A 76 6.60 7.11 3.40
N GLU A 77 7.00 8.01 2.52
CA GLU A 77 7.46 9.36 2.91
C GLU A 77 6.37 10.15 3.64
N SER A 78 5.12 10.06 3.16
CA SER A 78 3.99 10.71 3.83
C SER A 78 3.67 10.13 5.20
N ALA A 79 3.95 8.84 5.44
CA ALA A 79 3.71 8.21 6.73
C ALA A 79 4.68 8.66 7.83
N PHE A 80 5.87 9.14 7.44
CA PHE A 80 6.95 9.52 8.37
C PHE A 80 7.28 11.02 8.35
N ARG A 81 6.60 11.82 7.53
CA ARG A 81 6.59 13.27 7.70
C ARG A 81 5.79 13.60 8.95
N LYS A 82 6.51 13.89 10.04
CA LYS A 82 5.99 14.68 11.14
C LYS A 82 5.94 16.13 10.65
N ASP A 83 4.75 16.73 10.67
CA ASP A 83 4.64 18.19 10.82
C ASP A 83 5.23 18.61 12.18
#